data_AF-A0A7S2GRF4-F1
#
_entry.id   AF-A0A7S2GRF4-F1
#
_cell.length_a   1.000
_cell.length_b   1.000
_cell.length_c   1.000
_cell.angle_alpha   90.00
_cell.angle_beta   90.00
_cell.angle_gamma   90.00
#
_symmetry.space_group_name_H-M   'P 1'
#
loop_
_entity.id
_entity.type
_entity.pdbx_description
1 polymer ?
#
loop_
_entity_poly.entity_id
_entity_poly.type
_entity_poly.pdbx_seq_one_letter_code
_entity_poly.pdbx_strand_id
1 'polypeptide(L)'
;YQIHLTQANRLYSFGAEASQGAGDRRRQLSQETEQRFVAQPVFVGVGEWWITPTAFEHSMCIVAIVILDGTVAQVGDLAAFINSQLHGVARASSYQAPVGKYKGNKTFNLMVYGNMETDGAMISFQYHHTDGRFSTLEPSITFVKDTFLGSVAEPLVLLRSVK
;
A
#
# COMPACT_ATOMS: atom_id res chain seq x y z
N TYR A 1 17.08 7.59 14.33
CA TYR A 1 16.57 6.89 13.13
C TYR A 1 16.82 7.77 11.92
N GLN A 2 17.90 7.50 11.20
CA GLN A 2 18.27 8.25 9.99
C GLN A 2 17.56 7.62 8.79
N ILE A 3 16.78 8.43 8.07
CA ILE A 3 16.19 8.05 6.80
C ILE A 3 17.30 8.21 5.76
N HIS A 4 17.78 7.10 5.20
CA HIS A 4 18.64 7.11 4.02
C HIS A 4 17.75 7.46 2.82
N LEU A 5 17.71 8.74 2.45
CA LEU A 5 17.10 9.20 1.20
C LEU A 5 18.09 8.91 0.06
N THR A 6 18.09 7.68 -0.47
CA THR A 6 18.75 7.37 -1.74
C THR A 6 17.84 7.76 -2.89
N GLN A 7 17.84 9.04 -3.22
CA GLN A 7 18.17 9.54 -4.56
C GLN A 7 18.08 11.07 -4.55
N ALA A 8 19.21 11.69 -4.90
CA ALA A 8 19.35 13.14 -4.92
C ALA A 8 18.49 13.74 -6.04
N ASN A 9 17.48 14.53 -5.67
CA ASN A 9 16.90 15.51 -6.58
C ASN A 9 18.01 16.51 -6.92
N ARG A 10 18.66 16.33 -8.07
CA ARG A 10 19.65 17.31 -8.57
C ARG A 10 18.89 18.57 -9.01
N LEU A 11 18.77 19.50 -8.09
CA LEU A 11 18.53 20.91 -8.38
C LEU A 11 19.73 21.41 -9.20
N TYR A 12 19.55 21.59 -10.51
CA TYR A 12 20.51 22.34 -11.31
C TYR A 12 20.39 23.81 -10.91
N SER A 13 21.40 24.30 -10.20
CA SER A 13 21.65 25.72 -9.99
C SER A 13 21.82 26.41 -11.34
N PHE A 14 21.05 27.46 -11.61
CA PHE A 14 21.41 28.45 -12.63
C PHE A 14 21.62 29.79 -11.95
N GLY A 15 22.87 30.07 -11.62
CA GLY A 15 23.36 31.41 -11.33
C GLY A 15 23.95 32.02 -12.59
N ALA A 16 23.50 33.24 -12.89
CA ALA A 16 24.20 34.37 -13.52
C ALA A 16 24.83 34.23 -14.93
N GLU A 17 24.19 34.93 -15.87
CA GLU A 17 24.75 35.89 -16.85
C GLU A 17 25.87 35.46 -17.82
N ALA A 18 25.57 35.45 -19.13
CA ALA A 18 25.90 36.55 -20.04
C ALA A 18 25.54 36.20 -21.49
N SER A 19 25.30 37.24 -22.27
CA SER A 19 24.77 37.29 -23.62
C SER A 19 25.64 36.60 -24.69
N GLN A 20 24.99 35.92 -25.64
CA GLN A 20 25.18 36.01 -27.11
C GLN A 20 24.61 34.76 -27.82
N GLY A 21 23.97 34.97 -28.98
CA GLY A 21 23.58 33.90 -29.91
C GLY A 21 22.15 33.38 -29.75
N ALA A 22 21.16 34.26 -29.88
CA ALA A 22 19.75 33.90 -30.03
C ALA A 22 19.44 33.69 -31.53
N GLY A 23 19.45 32.44 -31.99
CA GLY A 23 19.08 32.11 -33.36
C GLY A 23 18.90 30.61 -33.59
N ASP A 24 19.93 29.82 -33.31
CA ASP A 24 19.98 28.44 -33.80
C ASP A 24 19.66 27.34 -32.77
N ARG A 25 19.55 27.68 -31.48
CA ARG A 25 19.22 26.69 -30.43
C ARG A 25 17.73 26.31 -30.36
N ARG A 26 16.84 27.01 -31.06
CA ARG A 26 15.39 26.80 -30.93
C ARG A 26 14.88 25.58 -31.69
N ARG A 27 15.64 25.04 -32.66
CA ARG A 27 15.21 23.89 -33.49
C ARG A 27 15.74 22.54 -33.01
N GLN A 28 16.79 22.50 -32.19
CA GLN A 28 17.28 21.24 -31.61
C GLN A 28 16.57 20.83 -30.30
N LEU A 29 15.93 21.76 -29.60
CA LEU A 29 15.18 21.48 -28.36
C LEU A 29 13.81 20.81 -28.58
N SER A 30 13.35 20.67 -29.82
CA SER A 30 12.04 20.07 -30.14
C SER A 30 12.10 18.56 -30.36
N GLN A 31 13.29 17.95 -30.43
CA GLN A 31 13.43 16.50 -30.66
C GLN A 31 13.90 15.70 -29.44
N GLU A 32 14.26 16.35 -28.33
CA GLU A 32 14.84 15.66 -27.15
C GLU A 32 13.84 15.47 -25.98
N THR A 33 12.61 15.98 -26.10
CA THR A 33 11.60 15.96 -25.01
C THR A 33 10.53 14.88 -25.17
N GLU A 34 10.75 13.88 -26.03
CA GLU A 34 9.91 12.67 -26.09
C GLU A 34 10.65 11.42 -25.58
N GLN A 35 11.60 11.57 -24.66
CA GLN A 35 11.87 10.47 -23.74
C GLN A 35 10.64 10.32 -22.85
N ARG A 36 9.67 9.53 -23.33
CA ARG A 36 8.59 8.99 -22.51
C ARG A 36 9.26 8.36 -21.30
N PHE A 37 9.16 9.01 -20.15
CA PHE A 37 9.37 8.34 -18.88
C PHE A 37 8.32 7.24 -18.80
N VAL A 38 8.70 6.03 -19.19
CA VAL A 38 7.89 4.85 -18.91
C VAL A 38 7.98 4.66 -17.41
N ALA A 39 6.97 5.14 -16.67
CA ALA A 39 6.87 4.89 -15.25
C ALA A 39 6.96 3.37 -15.03
N GLN A 40 7.97 2.91 -14.31
CA GLN A 40 8.07 1.50 -13.97
C GLN A 40 6.88 1.14 -13.08
N PRO A 41 6.26 -0.04 -13.27
CA PRO A 41 5.17 -0.48 -12.40
C PRO A 41 5.67 -0.56 -10.97
N VAL A 42 5.00 0.18 -10.07
CA VAL A 42 5.25 0.06 -8.63
C VAL A 42 4.55 -1.19 -8.14
N PHE A 43 5.30 -2.09 -7.51
CA PHE A 43 4.74 -3.26 -6.86
C PHE A 43 4.67 -3.05 -5.34
N VAL A 44 3.56 -3.42 -4.73
CA VAL A 44 3.37 -3.42 -3.27
C VAL A 44 3.22 -4.86 -2.82
N GLY A 45 4.05 -5.33 -1.88
CA GLY A 45 3.96 -6.71 -1.43
C GLY A 45 5.21 -7.33 -0.82
N VAL A 46 5.12 -8.61 -0.52
CA VAL A 46 6.08 -9.45 0.19
C VAL A 46 6.02 -10.89 -0.32
N GLY A 47 7.14 -11.43 -0.77
CA GLY A 47 7.22 -12.79 -1.30
C GLY A 47 6.28 -13.00 -2.50
N GLU A 48 5.43 -14.01 -2.41
CA GLU A 48 4.45 -14.37 -3.46
C GLU A 48 3.27 -13.40 -3.56
N TRP A 49 3.06 -12.55 -2.55
CA TRP A 49 1.99 -11.57 -2.55
C TRP A 49 2.51 -10.23 -3.05
N TRP A 50 2.20 -9.88 -4.29
CA TRP A 50 2.50 -8.57 -4.84
C TRP A 50 1.32 -8.07 -5.69
N ILE A 51 1.11 -6.76 -5.68
CA ILE A 51 0.08 -6.09 -6.46
C ILE A 51 0.65 -4.89 -7.17
N THR A 52 0.08 -4.56 -8.34
CA THR A 52 0.38 -3.34 -9.10
C THR A 52 -0.77 -2.36 -8.91
N PRO A 53 -0.66 -1.35 -8.03
CA PRO A 53 -1.77 -0.43 -7.74
C PRO A 53 -2.30 0.31 -8.97
N THR A 54 -1.45 0.59 -9.96
CA THR A 54 -1.84 1.29 -11.20
C THR A 54 -2.76 0.48 -12.11
N ALA A 55 -2.98 -0.80 -11.83
CA ALA A 55 -3.96 -1.63 -12.52
C ALA A 55 -5.41 -1.40 -12.02
N PHE A 56 -5.57 -0.56 -10.99
CA PHE A 56 -6.84 -0.32 -10.32
C PHE A 56 -7.17 1.17 -10.28
N GLU A 57 -8.45 1.50 -10.40
CA GLU A 57 -8.94 2.89 -10.37
C GLU A 57 -9.44 3.34 -8.98
N HIS A 58 -9.81 2.40 -8.12
CA HIS A 58 -10.38 2.65 -6.79
C HIS A 58 -9.57 1.99 -5.68
N SER A 59 -9.69 2.54 -4.47
CA SER A 59 -9.03 1.96 -3.30
C SER A 59 -9.87 2.08 -2.03
N MET A 60 -9.61 1.20 -1.07
CA MET A 60 -10.21 1.21 0.26
C MET A 60 -9.10 1.05 1.30
N CYS A 61 -9.06 1.94 2.28
CA CYS A 61 -8.11 1.88 3.39
C CYS A 61 -8.73 1.19 4.59
N ILE A 62 -8.03 0.22 5.18
CA ILE A 62 -8.49 -0.53 6.34
C ILE A 62 -7.43 -0.47 7.43
N VAL A 63 -7.81 -0.04 8.63
CA VAL A 63 -6.97 -0.20 9.83
C VAL A 63 -7.49 -1.40 10.61
N ALA A 64 -6.70 -2.47 10.64
CA ALA A 64 -7.09 -3.74 11.24
C ALA A 64 -6.19 -4.17 12.41
N ILE A 65 -6.75 -5.00 13.28
CA ILE A 65 -6.06 -5.80 14.28
C ILE A 65 -6.31 -7.26 13.95
N VAL A 66 -5.25 -8.05 13.90
CA VAL A 66 -5.33 -9.50 13.69
C VAL A 66 -5.15 -10.20 15.03
N ILE A 67 -6.09 -11.06 15.40
CA ILE A 67 -6.06 -11.87 16.61
C ILE A 67 -6.02 -13.35 16.22
N LEU A 68 -4.96 -14.01 16.64
CA LEU A 68 -4.69 -15.43 16.38
C LEU A 68 -4.73 -16.15 17.73
N ASP A 69 -5.70 -17.05 17.91
CA ASP A 69 -5.84 -17.85 19.14
C ASP A 69 -5.86 -17.01 20.43
N GLY A 70 -6.59 -15.89 20.39
CA GLY A 70 -6.70 -14.95 21.51
C GLY A 70 -5.52 -14.00 21.68
N THR A 71 -4.48 -14.11 20.86
CA THR A 71 -3.28 -13.25 20.91
C THR A 71 -3.24 -12.28 19.75
N VAL A 72 -2.94 -11.00 20.03
CA VAL A 72 -2.80 -9.97 18.97
C VAL A 72 -1.49 -10.16 18.22
N ALA A 73 -1.58 -10.33 16.90
CA ALA A 73 -0.43 -10.47 16.02
C ALA A 73 0.40 -9.17 15.97
N GLN A 74 1.72 -9.29 16.14
CA GLN A 74 2.66 -8.15 16.15
C GLN A 74 3.62 -8.16 14.94
N VAL A 75 3.61 -9.23 14.16
CA VAL A 75 4.49 -9.48 13.01
C VAL A 75 3.65 -10.07 11.87
N GLY A 76 4.27 -10.58 10.82
CA GLY A 76 3.57 -11.19 9.69
C GLY A 76 2.92 -10.19 8.74
N ASP A 77 2.17 -10.74 7.79
CA ASP A 77 1.60 -10.00 6.66
C ASP A 77 0.10 -10.32 6.52
N LEU A 78 -0.71 -9.29 6.32
CA LEU A 78 -2.15 -9.36 6.09
C LEU A 78 -2.44 -9.13 4.61
N ALA A 79 -3.21 -10.01 3.99
CA ALA A 79 -3.65 -9.88 2.60
C ALA A 79 -5.18 -9.88 2.49
N ALA A 80 -5.68 -9.07 1.55
CA ALA A 80 -7.08 -9.01 1.16
C ALA A 80 -7.28 -9.64 -0.21
N PHE A 81 -8.33 -10.45 -0.32
CA PHE A 81 -8.70 -11.15 -1.55
C PHE A 81 -10.15 -10.88 -1.92
N ILE A 82 -10.38 -10.56 -3.19
CA ILE A 82 -11.71 -10.45 -3.80
C ILE A 82 -11.77 -11.51 -4.90
N ASN A 83 -12.79 -12.38 -4.89
CA ASN A 83 -12.93 -13.49 -5.84
C ASN A 83 -11.64 -14.34 -6.00
N SER A 84 -10.97 -14.61 -4.87
CA SER A 84 -9.69 -15.34 -4.81
C SER A 84 -8.49 -14.67 -5.48
N GLN A 85 -8.63 -13.44 -5.98
CA GLN A 85 -7.51 -12.63 -6.47
C GLN A 85 -6.95 -11.76 -5.35
N LEU A 86 -5.66 -11.44 -5.39
CA LEU A 86 -5.02 -10.57 -4.41
C LEU A 86 -5.31 -9.11 -4.73
N HIS A 87 -5.89 -8.39 -3.77
CA HIS A 87 -6.27 -6.98 -3.91
C HIS A 87 -5.56 -6.05 -2.92
N GLY A 88 -4.84 -6.58 -1.93
CA GLY A 88 -4.09 -5.75 -1.00
C GLY A 88 -3.18 -6.56 -0.10
N VAL A 89 -2.07 -5.94 0.33
CA VAL A 89 -1.11 -6.53 1.27
C VAL A 89 -0.63 -5.45 2.24
N ALA A 90 -0.52 -5.79 3.52
CA ALA A 90 0.04 -4.93 4.55
C ALA A 90 0.87 -5.71 5.57
N ARG A 91 1.95 -5.11 6.03
CA ARG A 91 2.74 -5.63 7.16
C ARG A 91 2.25 -5.01 8.46
N ALA A 92 2.58 -5.65 9.57
CA ALA A 92 2.38 -5.06 10.89
C ALA A 92 3.09 -3.69 10.97
N SER A 93 2.42 -2.69 11.54
CA SER A 93 2.93 -1.32 11.66
C SER A 93 4.30 -1.29 12.36
N SER A 94 5.11 -0.28 12.00
CA SER A 94 6.40 -0.03 12.67
C SER A 94 6.23 0.56 14.07
N TYR A 95 5.04 1.11 14.38
CA TYR A 95 4.68 1.69 15.66
C TYR A 95 3.56 0.90 16.33
N GLN A 96 3.41 1.05 17.64
CA GLN A 96 2.28 0.53 18.42
C GLN A 96 1.19 1.58 18.55
N ALA A 97 -0.07 1.16 18.59
CA ALA A 97 -1.22 2.03 18.79
C ALA A 97 -1.04 2.84 20.11
N PRO A 98 -1.05 4.18 20.05
CA PRO A 98 -0.83 5.02 21.24
C PRO A 98 -2.08 5.13 22.13
N VAL A 99 -3.26 4.86 21.58
CA VAL A 99 -4.58 5.02 22.20
C VAL A 99 -5.53 3.90 21.78
N GLY A 100 -6.72 3.85 22.41
CA GLY A 100 -7.78 2.91 22.08
C GLY A 100 -7.66 1.56 22.79
N LYS A 101 -8.59 0.65 22.47
CA LYS A 101 -8.73 -0.67 23.11
C LYS A 101 -7.48 -1.54 22.94
N TYR A 102 -6.79 -1.41 21.81
CA TYR A 102 -5.60 -2.19 21.46
C TYR A 102 -4.30 -1.41 21.68
N LYS A 103 -4.29 -0.39 22.54
CA LYS A 103 -3.09 0.37 22.89
C LYS A 103 -1.91 -0.55 23.22
N GLY A 104 -0.73 -0.23 22.72
CA GLY A 104 0.49 -1.01 22.89
C GLY A 104 0.64 -2.18 21.90
N ASN A 105 -0.35 -2.44 21.04
CA ASN A 105 -0.25 -3.43 19.97
C ASN A 105 -0.06 -2.76 18.61
N LYS A 106 0.55 -3.50 17.67
CA LYS A 106 0.65 -3.05 16.28
C LYS A 106 -0.65 -3.24 15.52
N THR A 107 -0.90 -2.37 14.56
CA THR A 107 -2.04 -2.44 13.62
C THR A 107 -1.56 -2.83 12.24
N PHE A 108 -2.48 -3.25 11.38
CA PHE A 108 -2.24 -3.49 9.96
C PHE A 108 -2.99 -2.40 9.19
N ASN A 109 -2.25 -1.55 8.49
CA ASN A 109 -2.81 -0.49 7.65
C ASN A 109 -2.83 -1.01 6.21
N LEU A 110 -3.97 -1.54 5.80
CA LEU A 110 -4.16 -2.26 4.55
C LEU A 110 -4.83 -1.38 3.52
N MET A 111 -4.19 -1.24 2.35
CA MET A 111 -4.82 -0.69 1.16
C MET A 111 -5.33 -1.86 0.32
N VAL A 112 -6.64 -1.86 0.05
CA VAL A 112 -7.29 -2.80 -0.87
C VAL A 112 -7.61 -2.03 -2.14
N TYR A 113 -7.16 -2.52 -3.28
CA TYR A 113 -7.37 -1.90 -4.59
C TYR A 113 -8.50 -2.61 -5.33
N GLY A 114 -9.19 -1.91 -6.21
CA GLY A 114 -10.31 -2.46 -6.97
C GLY A 114 -10.72 -1.59 -8.14
N ASN A 115 -11.65 -2.08 -8.94
CA ASN A 115 -12.30 -1.37 -10.03
C ASN A 115 -13.80 -1.26 -9.77
N MET A 116 -14.53 -0.57 -10.63
CA MET A 116 -15.99 -0.45 -10.54
C MET A 116 -16.69 -1.82 -10.42
N GLU A 117 -16.20 -2.87 -11.10
CA GLU A 117 -16.80 -4.22 -11.01
C GLU A 117 -16.63 -4.90 -9.66
N THR A 118 -15.67 -4.42 -8.85
CA THR A 118 -15.42 -4.95 -7.50
C THR A 118 -16.16 -4.17 -6.42
N ASP A 119 -16.82 -3.06 -6.75
CA ASP A 119 -17.64 -2.30 -5.81
C ASP A 119 -18.80 -3.19 -5.30
N GLY A 120 -18.91 -3.34 -3.99
CA GLY A 120 -19.87 -4.26 -3.36
C GLY A 120 -19.40 -5.72 -3.29
N ALA A 121 -18.22 -6.08 -3.78
CA ALA A 121 -17.70 -7.44 -3.69
C ALA A 121 -17.21 -7.79 -2.28
N MET A 122 -17.20 -9.08 -1.93
CA MET A 122 -16.72 -9.54 -0.63
C MET A 122 -15.19 -9.66 -0.59
N ILE A 123 -14.59 -8.99 0.40
CA ILE A 123 -13.19 -9.12 0.77
C ILE A 123 -13.07 -10.24 1.81
N SER A 124 -12.28 -11.24 1.46
CA SER A 124 -11.78 -12.25 2.39
C SER A 124 -10.34 -11.94 2.78
N PHE A 125 -9.96 -12.27 4.01
CA PHE A 125 -8.64 -11.96 4.53
C PHE A 125 -7.84 -13.23 4.81
N GLN A 126 -6.55 -13.17 4.51
CA GLN A 126 -5.59 -14.18 4.93
C GLN A 126 -4.41 -13.54 5.63
N TYR A 127 -3.86 -14.25 6.59
CA TYR A 127 -2.67 -13.86 7.32
C TYR A 127 -1.54 -14.83 7.05
N HIS A 128 -0.41 -14.29 6.62
CA HIS A 128 0.84 -15.01 6.44
C HIS A 128 1.70 -14.86 7.69
N HIS A 129 1.96 -15.99 8.32
CA HIS A 129 2.80 -16.10 9.50
C HIS A 129 4.28 -16.01 9.11
N THR A 130 5.13 -15.63 10.05
CA THR A 130 6.59 -15.58 9.84
C THR A 130 7.22 -16.96 9.62
N ASP A 131 6.50 -18.03 9.97
CA ASP A 131 6.92 -19.43 9.77
C ASP A 131 6.48 -20.00 8.41
N GLY A 132 5.85 -19.18 7.55
CA GLY A 132 5.40 -19.58 6.21
C GLY A 132 3.97 -20.15 6.15
N ARG A 133 3.27 -20.29 7.28
CA ARG A 133 1.88 -20.75 7.29
C ARG A 133 0.92 -19.64 6.86
N PHE A 134 -0.23 -20.05 6.34
CA PHE A 134 -1.35 -19.16 6.08
C PHE A 134 -2.52 -19.46 7.02
N SER A 135 -3.28 -18.43 7.38
CA SER A 135 -4.51 -18.58 8.15
C SER A 135 -5.59 -17.69 7.58
N THR A 136 -6.77 -18.26 7.34
CA THR A 136 -7.95 -17.50 6.94
C THR A 136 -8.49 -16.72 8.13
N LEU A 137 -8.94 -15.50 7.88
CA LEU A 137 -9.49 -14.61 8.89
C LEU A 137 -10.96 -14.27 8.61
N GLU A 138 -11.69 -13.97 9.68
CA GLU A 138 -13.07 -13.49 9.68
C GLU A 138 -13.20 -12.23 10.56
N PRO A 139 -14.20 -11.36 10.32
CA PRO A 139 -15.23 -11.45 9.30
C PRO A 139 -14.70 -11.10 7.90
N SER A 140 -15.43 -11.54 6.87
CA SER A 140 -15.31 -10.95 5.54
C SER A 140 -16.09 -9.63 5.51
N ILE A 141 -15.63 -8.66 4.74
CA ILE A 141 -16.28 -7.35 4.62
C ILE A 141 -16.62 -7.06 3.17
N THR A 142 -17.44 -6.06 2.92
CA THR A 142 -17.72 -5.57 1.57
C THR A 142 -16.70 -4.51 1.16
N PHE A 143 -16.13 -4.63 -0.04
CA PHE A 143 -15.33 -3.58 -0.64
C PHE A 143 -16.25 -2.41 -1.02
N VAL A 144 -15.88 -1.21 -0.59
CA VAL A 144 -16.57 0.04 -0.95
C VAL A 144 -15.51 1.00 -1.47
N LYS A 145 -15.66 1.42 -2.72
CA LYS A 145 -14.69 2.29 -3.39
C LYS A 145 -14.45 3.61 -2.66
N ASP A 146 -13.19 4.02 -2.61
CA ASP A 146 -12.71 5.30 -2.09
C ASP A 146 -13.13 5.59 -0.65
N THR A 147 -13.21 4.53 0.16
CA THR A 147 -13.58 4.60 1.58
C THR A 147 -12.44 4.23 2.53
N PHE A 148 -12.70 4.45 3.80
CA PHE A 148 -11.83 4.10 4.91
C PHE A 148 -12.63 3.34 5.97
N LEU A 149 -12.04 2.28 6.53
CA LEU A 149 -12.66 1.43 7.55
C LEU A 149 -11.73 1.21 8.76
N GLY A 150 -12.25 1.54 9.94
CA GLY A 150 -11.55 1.36 11.22
C GLY A 150 -10.46 2.41 11.44
N SER A 151 -10.11 2.68 12.69
CA SER A 151 -9.06 3.64 13.05
C SER A 151 -8.04 2.99 13.98
N VAL A 152 -6.95 3.70 14.29
CA VAL A 152 -5.98 3.20 15.30
C VAL A 152 -6.64 3.05 16.68
N ALA A 153 -7.64 3.88 17.01
CA ALA A 153 -8.37 3.78 18.28
C ALA A 153 -9.41 2.64 18.27
N GLU A 154 -10.07 2.44 17.12
CA GLU A 154 -11.14 1.47 16.90
C GLU A 154 -10.91 0.73 15.57
N PRO A 155 -9.97 -0.23 15.54
CA PRO A 155 -9.63 -0.94 14.32
C PRO A 155 -10.65 -2.04 14.01
N LEU A 156 -10.70 -2.45 12.74
CA LEU A 156 -11.40 -3.66 12.34
C LEU A 156 -10.74 -4.87 13.00
N VAL A 157 -11.50 -5.68 13.73
CA VAL A 157 -10.98 -6.88 14.39
C VAL A 157 -11.14 -8.07 13.46
N LEU A 158 -10.01 -8.67 13.08
CA LEU A 158 -9.94 -9.88 12.29
C LEU A 158 -9.48 -11.03 13.18
N LEU A 159 -10.28 -12.09 13.27
CA LEU A 159 -10.02 -13.28 14.06
C LEU A 159 -9.63 -14.43 13.14
N ARG A 160 -8.80 -15.36 13.62
CA ARG A 160 -8.58 -16.62 12.90
C ARG A 160 -9.89 -17.39 12.75
N SER A 161 -10.24 -17.71 11.51
CA SER A 161 -11.38 -18.59 11.21
C SER A 161 -11.04 -20.02 11.64
N VAL A 162 -11.98 -20.67 12.32
CA VAL A 162 -11.91 -22.10 12.67
C VAL A 162 -12.87 -22.80 11.72
N LYS A 163 -12.37 -23.22 10.56
CA LYS A 163 -13.10 -24.08 9.63
C LYS A 163 -12.65 -25.51 9.78
#